data_AF-A0A3C1C8D2-F1
#
_entry.id   AF-A0A3C1C8D2-F1
#
_cell.length_a   1.000
_cell.length_b   1.000
_cell.length_c   1.000
_cell.angle_alpha   90.00
_cell.angle_beta   90.00
_cell.angle_gamma   90.00
#
_symmetry.space_group_name_H-M   'P 1'
#
loop_
_entity.id
_entity.type
_entity.pdbx_description
1 polymer ?
#
loop_
_entity_poly.entity_id
_entity_poly.type
_entity_poly.pdbx_seq_one_letter_code
_entity_poly.pdbx_strand_id
1 'polypeptide(L)'
;MEISLKPVLRAVIFDLDGVVTDTTRYHFQAWWRLGEEHGCWHVEEELNEKLKGVGRMESLDIILKENAIDLPVSQKIKLVERKNLYYKEFLTRLTLEDILLGMKSH
;
A
#
# COMPACT_ATOMS: atom_id res chain seq x y z
N MET A 1 -18.01 -45.66 -17.36
CA MET A 1 -17.17 -44.80 -16.50
C MET A 1 -17.48 -43.36 -16.88
N GLU A 2 -18.26 -42.65 -16.06
CA GLU A 2 -18.59 -41.24 -16.31
C GLU A 2 -17.43 -40.35 -15.87
N ILE A 3 -16.84 -39.62 -16.80
CA ILE A 3 -15.85 -38.59 -16.49
C ILE A 3 -16.62 -37.31 -16.19
N SER A 4 -16.59 -36.87 -14.93
CA SER A 4 -17.16 -35.57 -14.55
C SER A 4 -16.29 -34.44 -15.11
N LEU A 5 -16.88 -33.63 -15.99
CA LEU A 5 -16.26 -32.44 -16.56
C LEU A 5 -16.43 -31.19 -15.68
N LYS A 6 -16.98 -31.33 -14.46
CA LYS A 6 -17.17 -30.18 -13.57
C LYS A 6 -15.81 -29.65 -13.12
N PRO A 7 -15.50 -28.36 -13.37
CA PRO A 7 -14.25 -27.77 -12.92
C PRO A 7 -14.19 -27.83 -11.39
N VAL A 8 -13.11 -28.40 -10.87
CA VAL A 8 -12.82 -28.43 -9.43
C VAL A 8 -11.95 -27.22 -9.10
N LEU A 9 -12.35 -26.43 -8.09
CA LEU A 9 -11.51 -25.36 -7.58
C LEU A 9 -10.24 -25.96 -7.00
N ARG A 10 -9.09 -25.65 -7.60
CA ARG A 10 -7.78 -26.20 -7.18
C ARG A 10 -7.01 -25.27 -6.25
N ALA A 11 -7.18 -23.95 -6.44
CA ALA A 11 -6.47 -22.94 -5.68
C ALA A 11 -7.22 -21.61 -5.72
N VAL A 12 -6.96 -20.78 -4.70
CA VAL A 12 -7.35 -19.37 -4.66
C VAL A 12 -6.09 -18.57 -4.35
N ILE A 13 -5.86 -17.49 -5.09
CA ILE A 13 -4.77 -16.54 -4.84
C ILE A 13 -5.42 -15.28 -4.28
N PHE A 14 -5.02 -14.90 -3.07
CA PHE A 14 -5.52 -13.71 -2.42
C PHE A 14 -4.49 -12.60 -2.57
N ASP A 15 -4.97 -11.40 -2.91
CA ASP A 15 -4.25 -10.18 -2.58
C ASP A 15 -4.27 -9.97 -1.05
N LEU A 16 -3.44 -9.07 -0.54
CA LEU A 16 -3.38 -8.75 0.88
C LEU A 16 -4.31 -7.58 1.22
N ASP A 17 -4.08 -6.43 0.58
CA ASP A 17 -4.69 -5.15 0.94
C ASP A 17 -6.16 -5.09 0.51
N GLY A 18 -7.05 -4.84 1.47
CA GLY A 18 -8.49 -4.81 1.23
C GLY A 18 -9.10 -6.21 1.02
N VAL A 19 -8.30 -7.27 1.07
CA VAL A 19 -8.77 -8.67 0.94
C VAL A 19 -8.59 -9.42 2.25
N VAL A 20 -7.35 -9.55 2.75
CA VAL A 20 -7.06 -10.22 4.03
C VAL A 20 -7.15 -9.22 5.19
N THR A 21 -6.63 -8.02 4.98
CA THR A 21 -6.58 -6.93 5.97
C THR A 21 -6.54 -5.59 5.24
N ASP A 22 -6.89 -4.48 5.91
CA ASP A 22 -6.79 -3.15 5.33
C ASP A 22 -5.51 -2.43 5.77
N THR A 23 -4.41 -2.60 5.01
CA THR A 23 -3.18 -1.81 5.22
C THR A 23 -3.09 -0.58 4.31
N THR A 24 -4.12 -0.32 3.49
CA THR A 24 -4.19 0.85 2.59
C THR A 24 -4.01 2.16 3.35
N ARG A 25 -4.60 2.24 4.56
CA ARG A 25 -4.43 3.38 5.47
C ARG A 25 -2.97 3.61 5.88
N TYR A 26 -2.17 2.57 6.03
CA TYR A 26 -0.76 2.67 6.42
C TYR A 26 0.11 3.10 5.25
N HIS A 27 -0.27 2.77 4.02
CA HIS A 27 0.37 3.34 2.84
C HIS A 27 0.20 4.87 2.79
N PHE A 28 -1.03 5.34 2.99
CA PHE A 28 -1.34 6.76 3.06
C PHE A 28 -0.57 7.46 4.18
N GLN A 29 -0.68 6.96 5.43
CA GLN A 29 -0.01 7.54 6.59
C GLN A 29 1.51 7.62 6.43
N ALA A 30 2.13 6.63 5.77
CA ALA A 30 3.57 6.62 5.54
C ALA A 30 3.99 7.65 4.48
N TRP A 31 3.17 7.87 3.44
CA TRP A 31 3.41 8.96 2.49
C TRP A 31 3.17 10.33 3.10
N TRP A 32 2.08 10.48 3.86
CA TRP A 32 1.75 11.72 4.56
C TRP A 32 2.87 12.11 5.54
N ARG A 33 3.32 11.18 6.38
CA ARG A 33 4.45 11.41 7.29
C ARG A 33 5.73 11.82 6.55
N LEU A 34 6.02 11.18 5.41
CA LEU A 34 7.16 11.58 4.59
C LEU A 34 7.01 13.02 4.10
N GLY A 35 5.82 13.39 3.61
CA GLY A 35 5.51 14.74 3.16
C GLY A 35 5.66 15.80 4.24
N GLU A 36 5.15 15.52 5.45
CA GLU A 36 5.27 16.40 6.61
C GLU A 36 6.73 16.69 6.97
N GLU A 37 7.59 15.67 6.91
CA GLU A 37 9.02 15.82 7.21
C GLU A 37 9.80 16.65 6.17
N HIS A 38 9.26 16.80 4.95
CA HIS A 38 9.94 17.44 3.83
C HIS A 38 9.29 18.79 3.44
N GLY A 39 8.65 19.45 4.40
CA GLY A 39 8.04 20.76 4.22
C GLY A 39 6.56 20.71 3.85
N CYS A 40 5.82 19.76 4.45
CA CYS A 40 4.37 19.60 4.27
C CYS A 40 3.95 19.45 2.81
N TRP A 41 4.47 18.42 2.14
CA TRP A 41 4.00 18.07 0.80
C TRP A 41 2.50 17.79 0.81
N HIS A 42 1.83 18.22 -0.25
CA HIS A 42 0.42 17.91 -0.51
C HIS A 42 0.27 16.41 -0.75
N VAL A 43 -0.15 15.70 0.31
CA VAL A 43 -0.47 14.27 0.33
C VAL A 43 -1.84 14.13 0.97
N GLU A 44 -2.86 14.49 0.21
CA GLU A 44 -4.27 14.48 0.63
C GLU A 44 -4.98 13.19 0.16
N GLU A 45 -6.23 13.02 0.60
CA GLU A 45 -7.02 11.80 0.35
C GLU A 45 -7.28 11.59 -1.15
N GLU A 46 -7.51 12.67 -1.91
CA GLU A 46 -7.67 12.63 -3.36
C GLU A 46 -6.40 12.16 -4.07
N LEU A 47 -5.21 12.53 -3.55
CA LEU A 47 -3.95 12.03 -4.08
C LEU A 47 -3.80 10.55 -3.74
N ASN A 48 -4.16 10.13 -2.51
CA ASN A 48 -4.08 8.75 -2.07
C ASN A 48 -4.88 7.78 -2.96
N GLU A 49 -6.05 8.18 -3.44
CA GLU A 49 -6.82 7.39 -4.40
C GLU A 49 -6.03 7.10 -5.70
N LYS A 50 -5.23 8.06 -6.17
CA LYS A 50 -4.37 7.87 -7.36
C LYS A 50 -3.18 6.95 -7.09
N LEU A 51 -2.83 6.69 -5.82
CA LEU A 51 -1.69 5.85 -5.44
C LEU A 51 -2.08 4.38 -5.21
N LYS A 52 -3.37 4.05 -5.14
CA LYS A 52 -3.84 2.68 -4.91
C LYS A 52 -3.40 1.76 -6.05
N GLY A 53 -2.75 0.66 -5.71
CA GLY A 53 -2.21 -0.31 -6.67
C GLY A 53 -0.97 0.16 -7.44
N VAL A 54 -0.47 1.38 -7.18
CA VAL A 54 0.72 1.93 -7.84
C VAL A 54 1.99 1.50 -7.12
N GLY A 55 3.05 1.22 -7.88
CA GLY A 55 4.35 0.84 -7.33
C GLY A 55 5.01 1.97 -6.53
N ARG A 56 5.80 1.64 -5.50
CA ARG A 56 6.38 2.63 -4.56
C ARG A 56 7.14 3.78 -5.23
N MET A 57 7.95 3.49 -6.25
CA MET A 57 8.73 4.53 -6.94
C MET A 57 7.81 5.44 -7.75
N GLU A 58 6.86 4.85 -8.47
CA GLU A 58 5.87 5.59 -9.25
C GLU A 58 4.95 6.42 -8.35
N SER A 59 4.57 5.92 -7.17
CA SER A 59 3.83 6.70 -6.16
C SER A 59 4.62 7.92 -5.71
N LEU A 60 5.93 7.77 -5.46
CA LEU A 60 6.78 8.91 -5.11
C LEU A 60 6.85 9.91 -6.27
N ASP A 61 7.00 9.45 -7.51
CA ASP A 61 7.04 10.33 -8.68
C ASP A 61 5.73 11.13 -8.84
N ILE A 62 4.58 10.52 -8.58
CA ILE A 62 3.28 11.21 -8.59
C ILE A 62 3.24 12.28 -7.49
N ILE A 63 3.64 11.96 -6.26
CA ILE A 63 3.67 12.90 -5.13
C ILE A 63 4.61 14.08 -5.42
N LEU A 64 5.82 13.80 -5.91
CA LEU A 64 6.80 14.84 -6.23
C LEU A 64 6.28 15.76 -7.35
N LYS A 65 5.64 15.18 -8.36
CA LYS A 65 5.03 15.95 -9.45
C LYS A 65 3.90 16.86 -8.95
N GLU A 66 3.02 16.37 -8.09
CA GLU A 66 1.93 17.15 -7.49
C GLU A 66 2.48 18.35 -6.68
N ASN A 67 3.66 18.19 -6.10
CA ASN A 67 4.34 19.21 -5.29
C ASN A 67 5.33 20.08 -6.08
N ALA A 68 5.43 19.89 -7.41
CA ALA A 68 6.40 20.56 -8.28
C ALA A 68 7.87 20.42 -7.80
N ILE A 69 8.20 19.25 -7.25
CA ILE A 69 9.54 18.92 -6.74
C ILE A 69 10.24 18.02 -7.75
N ASP A 70 11.48 18.36 -8.11
CA ASP A 70 12.37 17.48 -8.86
C ASP A 70 13.55 17.04 -8.00
N LEU A 71 13.86 15.75 -8.03
CA LEU A 71 14.92 15.15 -7.22
C LEU A 71 15.72 14.15 -8.07
N PRO A 72 17.04 14.04 -7.84
CA PRO A 72 17.83 13.00 -8.47
C PRO A 72 17.37 11.61 -7.98
N VAL A 73 17.52 10.61 -8.85
CA VAL A 73 17.11 9.21 -8.58
C VAL A 73 17.69 8.69 -7.27
N SER A 74 18.93 9.05 -6.93
CA SER A 74 19.58 8.64 -5.68
C SER A 74 18.87 9.15 -4.42
N GLN A 75 18.24 10.33 -4.48
CA GLN A 75 17.43 10.85 -3.37
C GLN A 75 16.05 10.19 -3.35
N LYS A 76 15.43 9.96 -4.52
CA LYS A 76 14.15 9.24 -4.61
C LYS A 76 14.23 7.84 -3.98
N ILE A 77 15.31 7.10 -4.22
CA ILE A 77 15.54 5.79 -3.59
C ILE A 77 15.53 5.90 -2.06
N LYS A 78 16.26 6.86 -1.50
CA LYS A 78 16.32 7.08 -0.04
C LYS A 78 14.94 7.43 0.54
N LEU A 79 14.15 8.22 -0.19
CA LEU A 79 12.79 8.59 0.23
C LEU A 79 11.84 7.39 0.22
N VAL A 80 11.89 6.54 -0.82
CA VAL A 80 11.11 5.30 -0.87
C VAL A 80 11.49 4.35 0.28
N GLU A 81 12.79 4.22 0.56
CA GLU A 81 13.28 3.43 1.69
C GLU A 81 12.78 4.00 3.02
N ARG A 82 12.85 5.32 3.19
CA ARG A 82 12.37 6.01 4.40
C ARG A 82 10.87 5.80 4.61
N LYS A 83 10.05 5.99 3.57
CA LYS A 83 8.62 5.69 3.59
C LYS A 83 8.36 4.23 3.98
N ASN A 84 9.15 3.31 3.45
CA ASN A 84 9.00 1.88 3.74
C ASN A 84 9.29 1.54 5.20
N LEU A 85 10.20 2.27 5.85
CA LEU A 85 10.43 2.14 7.29
C LEU A 85 9.19 2.57 8.09
N TYR A 86 8.55 3.69 7.72
CA TYR A 86 7.30 4.13 8.37
C TYR A 86 6.18 3.14 8.16
N TYR A 87 6.02 2.63 6.94
CA TYR A 87 5.02 1.60 6.66
C TYR A 87 5.23 0.36 7.53
N LYS A 88 6.46 -0.15 7.63
CA LYS A 88 6.80 -1.27 8.52
C LYS A 88 6.52 -0.97 9.99
N GLU A 89 6.82 0.24 10.45
CA GLU A 89 6.50 0.70 11.80
C GLU A 89 4.99 0.64 12.04
N PHE A 90 4.16 1.10 11.10
CA PHE A 90 2.70 1.04 11.24
C PHE A 90 2.17 -0.40 11.21
N LEU A 91 2.75 -1.29 10.41
CA LEU A 91 2.38 -2.70 10.40
C LEU A 91 2.58 -3.40 11.76
N THR A 92 3.47 -2.90 12.62
CA THR A 92 3.63 -3.46 13.98
C THR A 92 2.40 -3.28 14.86
N ARG A 93 1.46 -2.42 14.45
CA ARG A 93 0.18 -2.18 15.13
C ARG A 93 -0.92 -3.16 14.71
N LEU A 94 -0.68 -3.98 13.69
CA LEU A 94 -1.64 -4.99 13.25
C LEU A 94 -1.86 -6.04 14.34
N THR A 95 -3.11 -6.37 14.54
CA THR A 95 -3.57 -7.39 15.48
C THR A 95 -4.45 -8.41 14.76
N LEU A 96 -4.89 -9.44 15.48
CA LEU A 96 -5.85 -10.41 14.94
C LEU A 96 -7.23 -9.80 14.64
N GLU A 97 -7.54 -8.63 15.21
CA GLU A 97 -8.79 -7.90 14.96
C GLU A 97 -8.80 -7.22 13.59
N ASP A 98 -7.62 -7.01 12.99
CA ASP A 98 -7.47 -6.39 11.67
C ASP A 98 -7.65 -7.38 10.51
N ILE A 99 -7.94 -8.66 10.80
CA ILE A 99 -8.33 -9.65 9.78
C ILE A 99 -9.76 -9.33 9.34
N LEU A 100 -9.94 -9.14 8.02
CA LEU A 100 -11.25 -8.81 7.47
C LEU A 100 -12.27 -9.93 7.69
N LEU A 101 -13.52 -9.54 7.90
CA LEU A 101 -14.63 -10.47 8.13
C LEU A 101 -14.75 -11.46 6.97
N GLY A 102 -14.83 -12.75 7.29
CA GLY A 102 -14.92 -13.84 6.30
C GLY A 102 -13.56 -14.44 5.90
N MET A 103 -12.44 -13.83 6.28
CA MET A 103 -11.11 -14.38 6.01
C MET A 103 -10.61 -15.35 7.09
N LYS A 104 -11.16 -15.25 8.31
CA LYS A 104 -10.91 -16.20 9.39
C LYS A 104 -12.03 -17.23 9.45
N SER A 105 -11.69 -18.51 9.61
CA SER A 105 -12.67 -19.55 9.90
C SER A 105 -13.28 -19.35 11.30
N HIS A 106 -14.56 -19.70 11.44
CA HIS A 106 -15.23 -19.78 12.73
C HIS A 106 -14.69 -20.92 13.60
#